data_AF-A0A5R8YFR3-F1
#
_entry.id   AF-A0A5R8YFR3-F1
#
_cell.length_a   1.000
_cell.length_b   1.000
_cell.length_c   1.000
_cell.angle_alpha   90.00
_cell.angle_beta   90.00
_cell.angle_gamma   90.00
#
_symmetry.space_group_name_H-M   'P 1'
#
loop_
_entity.id
_entity.type
_entity.pdbx_description
1 polymer ?
#
loop_
_entity_poly.entity_id
_entity_poly.type
_entity_poly.pdbx_seq_one_letter_code
_entity_poly.pdbx_strand_id
1 'polypeptide(L)'
;MKRLSSLALSVFLFSTPALSCLDDVRGELDGSGKVFSETVEALDNKTFRESYCALSAADQTVALRLFDSAFRNHEGNDRATLARLSIMIPDIRENVAFVAQNGEIREVDGEWESIGIMRLIEHMQVRFPSTKSVLSDAYVRETAALFDAAFEAVTAKEEQSDNEITQSRQTIADYERKIKDLMDRIQSLRDVRHKYRSMRQELELQIR
;
A
#
# COMPACT_ATOMS: atom_id res chain seq x y z
N MET A 1 -48.94 10.49 -33.41
CA MET A 1 -48.49 9.35 -32.58
C MET A 1 -46.98 9.49 -32.33
N LYS A 2 -46.52 9.12 -31.11
CA LYS A 2 -45.14 9.11 -30.55
C LYS A 2 -44.64 10.48 -30.03
N ARG A 3 -44.80 10.82 -28.73
CA ARG A 3 -44.02 10.47 -27.50
C ARG A 3 -42.53 10.88 -27.61
N LEU A 4 -42.14 12.02 -27.03
CA LEU A 4 -41.61 12.22 -25.65
C LEU A 4 -40.40 11.33 -25.34
N SER A 5 -39.24 11.95 -25.08
CA SER A 5 -38.37 11.61 -23.94
C SER A 5 -37.37 12.75 -23.72
N SER A 6 -37.62 13.46 -22.63
CA SER A 6 -36.77 14.47 -22.01
C SER A 6 -35.45 13.83 -21.58
N LEU A 7 -34.33 14.50 -21.88
CA LEU A 7 -33.04 14.22 -21.26
C LEU A 7 -33.14 14.54 -19.77
N ALA A 8 -33.27 13.50 -18.94
CA ALA A 8 -32.97 13.60 -17.53
C ALA A 8 -31.45 13.66 -17.41
N LEU A 9 -30.95 14.86 -17.15
CA LEU A 9 -29.57 15.12 -16.75
C LEU A 9 -29.39 14.53 -15.34
N SER A 10 -29.02 13.25 -15.26
CA SER A 10 -28.61 12.61 -14.01
C SER A 10 -27.25 13.18 -13.62
N VAL A 11 -27.29 14.24 -12.82
CA VAL A 11 -26.17 14.73 -12.02
C VAL A 11 -25.76 13.57 -11.10
N PHE A 12 -24.68 12.87 -11.47
CA PHE A 12 -23.95 12.04 -10.52
C PHE A 12 -23.29 12.99 -9.53
N LEU A 13 -23.99 13.21 -8.41
CA LEU A 13 -23.38 13.73 -7.19
C LEU A 13 -22.38 12.67 -6.72
N PHE A 14 -21.10 12.89 -6.99
CA PHE A 14 -20.03 12.25 -6.24
C PHE A 14 -20.08 12.82 -4.83
N SER A 15 -20.90 12.22 -3.98
CA SER A 15 -20.96 12.50 -2.55
C SER A 15 -19.62 12.16 -1.92
N THR A 16 -19.00 13.17 -1.33
CA THR A 16 -17.77 13.14 -0.53
C THR A 16 -17.90 12.11 0.60
N PRO A 17 -17.24 10.94 0.55
CA PRO A 17 -17.42 9.88 1.54
C PRO A 17 -16.89 10.22 2.94
N ALA A 18 -15.96 11.19 3.02
CA ALA A 18 -15.24 11.49 4.27
C ALA A 18 -16.04 12.30 5.30
N LEU A 19 -17.18 12.89 4.93
CA LEU A 19 -18.02 13.68 5.84
C LEU A 19 -19.19 12.88 6.43
N SER A 20 -19.70 11.85 5.74
CA SER A 20 -20.85 11.08 6.22
C SER A 20 -20.50 9.91 7.14
N CYS A 21 -19.26 9.40 7.11
CA CYS A 21 -18.91 8.18 7.83
C CYS A 21 -19.09 8.30 9.36
N LEU A 22 -18.74 9.46 9.94
CA LEU A 22 -18.91 9.70 11.39
C LEU A 22 -20.35 10.08 11.77
N ASP A 23 -21.15 10.56 10.82
CA ASP A 23 -22.57 10.85 11.03
C ASP A 23 -23.38 9.56 11.18
N ASP A 24 -23.02 8.52 10.43
CA ASP A 24 -23.62 7.18 10.57
C ASP A 24 -23.29 6.57 11.95
N VAL A 25 -22.07 6.78 12.45
CA VAL A 25 -21.62 6.33 13.79
C VAL A 25 -22.36 7.04 14.92
N ARG A 26 -22.71 8.32 14.77
CA ARG A 26 -23.49 9.07 15.77
C ARG A 26 -24.86 8.42 16.04
N GLY A 27 -25.38 7.64 15.10
CA GLY A 27 -26.64 6.91 15.21
C GLY A 27 -26.55 5.56 15.90
N GLU A 28 -25.36 4.99 16.09
CA GLU A 28 -25.17 3.64 16.64
C GLU A 28 -24.74 3.63 18.12
N LEU A 29 -25.34 2.67 18.87
CA LEU A 29 -25.00 2.20 20.21
C LEU A 29 -24.89 3.26 21.34
N ASP A 30 -25.88 3.25 22.26
CA ASP A 30 -25.81 3.73 23.66
C ASP A 30 -24.96 5.01 23.93
N GLY A 31 -25.13 6.06 23.12
CA GLY A 31 -24.39 7.32 23.27
C GLY A 31 -22.86 7.22 23.08
N SER A 32 -22.29 6.03 22.98
CA SER A 32 -20.85 5.79 22.81
C SER A 32 -20.40 6.13 21.40
N GLY A 33 -21.23 5.86 20.38
CA GLY A 33 -20.98 6.31 19.00
C GLY A 33 -20.91 7.84 18.88
N LYS A 34 -21.81 8.56 19.56
CA LYS A 34 -21.76 10.03 19.62
C LYS A 34 -20.46 10.52 20.29
N VAL A 35 -20.11 9.96 21.44
CA VAL A 35 -18.87 10.33 22.16
C VAL A 35 -17.62 9.98 21.36
N PHE A 36 -17.64 8.86 20.63
CA PHE A 36 -16.56 8.47 19.72
C PHE A 36 -16.40 9.51 18.60
N SER A 37 -17.48 9.82 17.87
CA SER A 37 -17.43 10.81 16.79
C SER A 37 -16.96 12.18 17.29
N GLU A 38 -17.50 12.67 18.41
CA GLU A 38 -17.06 13.94 19.02
C GLU A 38 -15.57 13.89 19.42
N THR A 39 -15.10 12.76 19.96
CA THR A 39 -13.69 12.58 20.33
C THR A 39 -12.82 12.60 19.07
N VAL A 40 -13.19 11.88 18.02
CA VAL A 40 -12.43 11.81 16.76
C VAL A 40 -12.42 13.15 16.04
N GLU A 41 -13.52 13.90 16.06
CA GLU A 41 -13.56 15.28 15.56
C GLU A 41 -12.67 16.21 16.38
N ALA A 42 -12.69 16.08 17.71
CA ALA A 42 -11.84 16.87 18.61
C ALA A 42 -10.36 16.49 18.55
N LEU A 43 -10.01 15.34 17.96
CA LEU A 43 -8.62 14.95 17.74
C LEU A 43 -7.93 15.81 16.66
N ASP A 44 -8.68 16.64 15.91
CA ASP A 44 -8.29 17.64 14.89
C ASP A 44 -7.05 17.29 14.03
N ASN A 45 -6.81 16.00 13.87
CA ASN A 45 -5.89 15.46 12.91
C ASN A 45 -6.76 14.78 11.86
N LYS A 46 -6.89 15.46 10.71
CA LYS A 46 -7.59 14.99 9.52
C LYS A 46 -7.29 13.50 9.22
N THR A 47 -6.07 13.06 9.54
CA THR A 47 -5.59 11.68 9.44
C THR A 47 -6.46 10.65 10.18
N PHE A 48 -6.86 10.85 11.44
CA PHE A 48 -7.58 9.78 12.16
C PHE A 48 -9.02 9.59 11.70
N ARG A 49 -9.69 10.70 11.33
CA ARG A 49 -11.01 10.63 10.70
C ARG A 49 -10.91 9.91 9.35
N GLU A 50 -9.92 10.27 8.54
CA GLU A 50 -9.71 9.65 7.24
C GLU A 50 -9.35 8.17 7.35
N SER A 51 -8.45 7.79 8.25
CA SER A 51 -8.14 6.39 8.57
C SER A 51 -9.40 5.63 8.95
N TYR A 52 -10.20 6.14 9.90
CA TYR A 52 -11.44 5.47 10.29
C TYR A 52 -12.44 5.33 9.14
N CYS A 53 -12.65 6.39 8.35
CA CYS A 53 -13.57 6.33 7.22
C CYS A 53 -13.06 5.43 6.08
N ALA A 54 -11.74 5.21 5.98
CA ALA A 54 -11.12 4.35 4.97
C ALA A 54 -11.20 2.86 5.34
N LEU A 55 -11.40 2.53 6.62
CA LEU A 55 -11.55 1.16 7.10
C LEU A 55 -12.72 0.43 6.41
N SER A 56 -12.58 -0.88 6.26
CA SER A 56 -13.71 -1.76 5.97
C SER A 56 -14.81 -1.64 7.04
N ALA A 57 -16.08 -1.86 6.68
CA ALA A 57 -17.19 -1.80 7.64
C ALA A 57 -17.03 -2.76 8.84
N ALA A 58 -16.38 -3.91 8.62
CA ALA A 58 -16.06 -4.86 9.68
C ALA A 58 -15.02 -4.28 10.65
N ASP A 59 -13.97 -3.64 10.13
CA ASP A 59 -12.91 -3.02 10.94
C ASP A 59 -13.39 -1.74 11.63
N GLN A 60 -14.30 -0.97 11.01
CA GLN A 60 -15.02 0.12 11.66
C GLN A 60 -15.83 -0.38 12.87
N THR A 61 -16.51 -1.52 12.72
CA THR A 61 -17.25 -2.16 13.83
C THR A 61 -16.31 -2.58 14.95
N VAL A 62 -15.14 -3.15 14.62
CA VAL A 62 -14.12 -3.51 15.62
C VAL A 62 -13.63 -2.26 16.35
N ALA A 63 -13.31 -1.18 15.65
CA ALA A 63 -12.90 0.08 16.24
C ALA A 63 -13.94 0.63 17.23
N LEU A 64 -15.22 0.63 16.85
CA LEU A 64 -16.30 1.07 17.74
C LEU A 64 -16.44 0.17 18.96
N ARG A 65 -16.37 -1.15 18.80
CA ARG A 65 -16.44 -2.10 19.92
C ARG A 65 -15.26 -1.94 20.88
N LEU A 66 -14.06 -1.67 20.35
CA LEU A 66 -12.88 -1.39 21.15
C LEU A 66 -13.09 -0.16 22.03
N PHE A 67 -13.59 0.93 21.43
CA PHE A 67 -13.90 2.14 22.16
C PHE A 67 -15.01 1.92 23.20
N ASP A 68 -16.14 1.33 22.78
CA ASP A 68 -17.30 1.07 23.63
C ASP A 68 -16.96 0.20 24.85
N SER A 69 -16.03 -0.74 24.70
CA SER A 69 -15.63 -1.65 25.78
C SER A 69 -15.03 -0.95 27.00
N ALA A 70 -14.46 0.26 26.85
CA ALA A 70 -13.73 0.93 27.92
C ALA A 70 -14.15 2.38 28.17
N PHE A 71 -14.76 3.09 27.21
CA PHE A 71 -14.90 4.55 27.28
C PHE A 71 -15.64 5.07 28.53
N ARG A 72 -16.60 4.32 29.07
CA ARG A 72 -17.41 4.76 30.23
C ARG A 72 -16.59 5.08 31.47
N ASN A 73 -15.41 4.48 31.60
CA ASN A 73 -14.52 4.65 32.74
C ASN A 73 -13.38 5.65 32.49
N HIS A 74 -13.35 6.29 31.32
CA HIS A 74 -12.23 7.14 30.92
C HIS A 74 -12.69 8.49 30.38
N GLU A 75 -11.93 9.53 30.70
CA GLU A 75 -12.18 10.92 30.28
C GLU A 75 -10.91 11.57 29.75
N GLY A 76 -11.07 12.74 29.11
CA GLY A 76 -9.95 13.55 28.61
C GLY A 76 -8.96 12.76 27.76
N ASN A 77 -7.68 12.81 28.13
CA ASN A 77 -6.58 12.21 27.37
C ASN A 77 -6.67 10.68 27.25
N ASP A 78 -7.25 9.99 28.23
CA ASP A 78 -7.40 8.52 28.14
C ASP A 78 -8.46 8.15 27.11
N ARG A 79 -9.56 8.91 27.03
CA ARG A 79 -10.58 8.73 26.01
C ARG A 79 -10.05 9.02 24.61
N ALA A 80 -9.26 10.08 24.47
CA ALA A 80 -8.57 10.41 23.21
C ALA A 80 -7.58 9.30 22.80
N THR A 81 -6.81 8.76 23.76
CA THR A 81 -5.88 7.65 23.51
C THR A 81 -6.63 6.38 23.10
N LEU A 82 -7.73 6.06 23.78
CA LEU A 82 -8.57 4.93 23.46
C LEU A 82 -9.13 5.04 22.04
N ALA A 83 -9.65 6.21 21.66
CA ALA A 83 -10.15 6.46 20.30
C ALA A 83 -9.07 6.27 19.24
N ARG A 84 -7.86 6.83 19.45
CA ARG A 84 -6.72 6.65 18.54
C ARG A 84 -6.36 5.19 18.35
N LEU A 85 -6.15 4.45 19.45
CA LEU A 85 -5.78 3.03 19.40
C LEU A 85 -6.87 2.16 18.77
N SER A 86 -8.13 2.50 19.03
CA SER A 86 -9.28 1.79 18.45
C SER A 86 -9.34 1.92 16.93
N ILE A 87 -8.82 3.01 16.36
CA ILE A 87 -8.72 3.22 14.91
C ILE A 87 -7.43 2.59 14.37
N MET A 88 -6.29 2.85 15.03
CA MET A 88 -4.98 2.41 14.55
C MET A 88 -4.87 0.89 14.46
N ILE A 89 -5.37 0.14 15.44
CA ILE A 89 -5.22 -1.32 15.44
C ILE A 89 -5.91 -1.95 14.22
N PRO A 90 -7.19 -1.68 13.92
CA PRO A 90 -7.82 -2.18 12.70
C PRO A 90 -7.20 -1.64 11.40
N ASP A 91 -6.81 -0.36 11.35
CA ASP A 91 -6.18 0.26 10.17
C ASP A 91 -4.87 -0.45 9.80
N ILE A 92 -4.01 -0.61 10.80
CA ILE A 92 -2.77 -1.35 10.66
C ILE A 92 -3.03 -2.80 10.23
N ARG A 93 -4.02 -3.48 10.83
CA ARG A 93 -4.35 -4.86 10.47
C ARG A 93 -4.81 -4.96 9.01
N GLU A 94 -5.60 -4.02 8.52
CA GLU A 94 -6.03 -3.98 7.12
C GLU A 94 -4.84 -3.78 6.17
N ASN A 95 -3.91 -2.89 6.53
CA ASN A 95 -2.69 -2.67 5.75
C ASN A 95 -1.80 -3.92 5.70
N VAL A 96 -1.66 -4.65 6.82
CA VAL A 96 -0.94 -5.95 6.84
C VAL A 96 -1.65 -6.99 5.99
N ALA A 97 -2.98 -7.05 6.05
CA ALA A 97 -3.76 -7.95 5.20
C ALA A 97 -3.59 -7.64 3.70
N PHE A 98 -3.48 -6.36 3.33
CA PHE A 98 -3.15 -5.96 1.97
C PHE A 98 -1.76 -6.46 1.55
N VAL A 99 -0.75 -6.31 2.40
CA VAL A 99 0.61 -6.82 2.12
C VAL A 99 0.58 -8.35 1.96
N ALA A 100 -0.12 -9.08 2.83
CA ALA A 100 -0.26 -10.53 2.70
C ALA A 100 -0.91 -10.98 1.38
N GLN A 101 -1.83 -10.18 0.83
CA GLN A 101 -2.50 -10.50 -0.43
C GLN A 101 -1.68 -10.15 -1.66
N ASN A 102 -0.93 -9.04 -1.61
CA ASN A 102 -0.30 -8.45 -2.80
C ASN A 102 1.23 -8.59 -2.82
N GLY A 103 1.84 -8.87 -1.67
CA GLY A 103 3.29 -8.80 -1.48
C GLY A 103 3.85 -7.39 -1.64
N GLU A 104 2.99 -6.37 -1.50
CA GLU A 104 3.28 -4.97 -1.79
C GLU A 104 2.73 -4.08 -0.69
N ILE A 105 3.42 -2.98 -0.40
CA ILE A 105 2.96 -1.97 0.53
C ILE A 105 2.01 -1.02 -0.21
N ARG A 106 0.90 -0.61 0.43
CA ARG A 106 0.08 0.49 -0.10
C ARG A 106 0.92 1.77 -0.06
N GLU A 107 1.30 2.27 -1.23
CA GLU A 107 1.96 3.56 -1.34
C GLU A 107 0.91 4.67 -1.14
N VAL A 108 0.62 5.00 0.12
CA VAL A 108 -0.11 6.21 0.49
C VAL A 108 0.90 7.12 1.16
N ASP A 109 1.28 8.20 0.46
CA ASP A 109 2.16 9.28 0.95
C ASP A 109 3.56 8.87 1.47
N GLY A 110 4.08 7.70 1.06
CA GLY A 110 5.49 7.33 1.20
C GLY A 110 5.95 6.92 2.61
N GLU A 111 5.06 6.87 3.60
CA GLU A 111 5.40 6.45 4.96
C GLU A 111 4.80 5.07 5.26
N TRP A 112 5.62 4.03 5.19
CA TRP A 112 5.31 2.77 5.84
C TRP A 112 5.68 2.91 7.31
N GLU A 113 4.69 3.11 8.17
CA GLU A 113 4.93 3.07 9.61
C GLU A 113 5.34 1.64 9.99
N SER A 114 6.47 1.52 10.68
CA SER A 114 6.94 0.27 11.28
C SER A 114 5.88 -0.21 12.28
N ILE A 115 5.15 -1.25 11.89
CA ILE A 115 4.00 -1.73 12.64
C ILE A 115 4.46 -2.64 13.78
N GLY A 116 4.37 -2.12 14.99
CA GLY A 116 4.29 -2.94 16.20
C GLY A 116 2.84 -3.19 16.61
N ILE A 117 1.95 -3.66 15.73
CA ILE A 117 0.51 -3.82 16.09
C ILE A 117 0.35 -4.72 17.31
N MET A 118 1.17 -5.76 17.44
CA MET A 118 1.15 -6.64 18.63
C MET A 118 1.50 -5.86 19.90
N ARG A 119 2.45 -4.91 19.81
CA ARG A 119 2.79 -4.00 20.91
C ARG A 119 1.67 -2.99 21.19
N LEU A 120 0.97 -2.52 20.15
CA LEU A 120 -0.20 -1.64 20.31
C LEU A 120 -1.37 -2.38 20.96
N ILE A 121 -1.63 -3.62 20.56
CA ILE A 121 -2.61 -4.52 21.16
C ILE A 121 -2.28 -4.74 22.63
N GLU A 122 -1.03 -5.11 22.93
CA GLU A 122 -0.56 -5.29 24.32
C GLU A 122 -0.73 -4.00 25.13
N HIS A 123 -0.30 -2.86 24.59
CA HIS A 123 -0.43 -1.56 25.25
C HIS A 123 -1.91 -1.23 25.52
N MET A 124 -2.78 -1.47 24.55
CA MET A 124 -4.22 -1.25 24.68
C MET A 124 -4.84 -2.15 25.75
N GLN A 125 -4.48 -3.44 25.79
CA GLN A 125 -4.98 -4.39 26.79
C GLN A 125 -4.45 -4.12 28.20
N VAL A 126 -3.24 -3.58 28.34
CA VAL A 126 -2.67 -3.19 29.63
C VAL A 126 -3.30 -1.89 30.13
N ARG A 127 -3.42 -0.88 29.27
CA ARG A 127 -3.98 0.43 29.63
C ARG A 127 -5.50 0.41 29.79
N PHE A 128 -6.19 -0.38 28.98
CA PHE A 128 -7.65 -0.50 28.94
C PHE A 128 -8.07 -1.98 29.02
N PRO A 129 -8.03 -2.61 30.20
CA PRO A 129 -8.21 -4.06 30.33
C PRO A 129 -9.53 -4.62 29.77
N SER A 130 -10.60 -3.83 29.74
CA SER A 130 -11.89 -4.22 29.17
C SER A 130 -11.83 -4.56 27.67
N THR A 131 -10.83 -4.04 26.96
CA THR A 131 -10.61 -4.27 25.53
C THR A 131 -10.20 -5.71 25.20
N LYS A 132 -9.73 -6.48 26.19
CA LYS A 132 -9.40 -7.91 26.04
C LYS A 132 -10.58 -8.76 25.54
N SER A 133 -11.81 -8.31 25.79
CA SER A 133 -13.01 -8.97 25.27
C SER A 133 -13.14 -8.88 23.74
N VAL A 134 -12.60 -7.81 23.13
CA VAL A 134 -12.59 -7.58 21.69
C VAL A 134 -11.26 -8.07 21.10
N LEU A 135 -10.14 -7.65 21.70
CA LEU A 135 -8.78 -8.13 21.41
C LEU A 135 -8.54 -9.49 22.07
N SER A 136 -9.38 -10.47 21.77
CA SER A 136 -9.28 -11.81 22.32
C SER A 136 -8.03 -12.55 21.82
N ASP A 137 -7.66 -13.65 22.47
CA ASP A 137 -6.56 -14.52 22.00
C ASP A 137 -6.76 -15.00 20.56
N ALA A 138 -8.01 -15.16 20.11
CA ALA A 138 -8.32 -15.49 18.73
C ALA A 138 -7.93 -14.35 17.78
N TYR A 139 -8.32 -13.11 18.08
CA TYR A 139 -7.94 -11.93 17.30
C TYR A 139 -6.41 -11.75 17.24
N VAL A 140 -5.73 -11.98 18.36
CA VAL A 140 -4.26 -11.91 18.45
C VAL A 140 -3.61 -12.97 17.55
N ARG A 141 -4.10 -14.22 17.57
CA ARG A 141 -3.60 -15.29 16.70
C ARG A 141 -3.85 -15.03 15.23
N GLU A 142 -5.05 -14.56 14.87
CA GLU A 142 -5.37 -14.20 13.49
C GLU A 142 -4.47 -13.06 12.99
N THR A 143 -4.23 -12.07 13.85
CA THR A 143 -3.33 -10.95 13.54
C THR A 143 -1.91 -11.46 13.33
N ALA A 144 -1.37 -12.31 14.19
CA ALA A 144 -0.04 -12.90 14.03
C ALA A 144 0.09 -13.71 12.72
N ALA A 145 -0.92 -14.53 12.38
CA ALA A 145 -0.93 -15.27 11.13
C ALA A 145 -0.93 -14.35 9.89
N LEU A 146 -1.55 -13.17 9.97
CA LEU A 146 -1.48 -12.18 8.90
C LEU A 146 -0.06 -11.62 8.72
N PHE A 147 0.74 -11.49 9.79
CA PHE A 147 2.15 -11.09 9.66
C PHE A 147 2.99 -12.16 9.00
N ASP A 148 2.80 -13.41 9.39
CA ASP A 148 3.53 -14.53 8.79
C ASP A 148 3.22 -14.59 7.28
N ALA A 149 1.93 -14.46 6.91
CA ALA A 149 1.52 -14.41 5.50
C ALA A 149 2.06 -13.18 4.75
N ALA A 150 2.09 -12.01 5.38
CA ALA A 150 2.67 -10.79 4.81
C ALA A 150 4.17 -10.94 4.58
N PHE A 151 4.89 -11.53 5.53
CA PHE A 151 6.31 -11.81 5.42
C PHE A 151 6.59 -12.77 4.26
N GLU A 152 5.88 -13.90 4.21
CA GLU A 152 6.01 -14.87 3.12
C GLU A 152 5.73 -14.25 1.74
N ALA A 153 4.70 -13.41 1.63
CA ALA A 153 4.35 -12.75 0.36
C ALA A 153 5.45 -11.78 -0.11
N VAL A 154 6.04 -11.00 0.82
CA VAL A 154 7.14 -10.08 0.50
C VAL A 154 8.40 -10.86 0.12
N THR A 155 8.75 -11.91 0.85
CA THR A 155 9.90 -12.77 0.51
C THR A 155 9.74 -13.40 -0.88
N ALA A 156 8.55 -13.89 -1.23
CA ALA A 156 8.30 -14.45 -2.56
C ALA A 156 8.47 -13.40 -3.68
N LYS A 157 8.04 -12.15 -3.46
CA LYS A 157 8.24 -11.05 -4.40
C LYS A 157 9.71 -10.62 -4.52
N GLU A 158 10.45 -10.66 -3.41
CA GLU A 158 11.89 -10.41 -3.40
C GLU A 158 12.64 -11.47 -4.24
N GLU A 159 12.37 -12.75 -4.00
CA GLU A 159 12.96 -13.85 -4.77
C GLU A 159 12.60 -13.77 -6.27
N GLN A 160 11.35 -13.42 -6.60
CA GLN A 160 10.95 -13.18 -7.98
C GLN A 160 11.78 -12.05 -8.62
N SER A 161 11.92 -10.92 -7.91
CA SER A 161 12.66 -9.75 -8.39
C SER A 161 14.14 -10.09 -8.62
N ASP A 162 14.76 -10.85 -7.71
CA ASP A 162 16.14 -11.30 -7.84
C ASP A 162 16.37 -12.20 -9.07
N ASN A 163 15.40 -13.08 -9.36
CA ASN A 163 15.42 -13.91 -10.56
C ASN A 163 15.33 -13.06 -11.83
N GLU A 164 14.43 -12.08 -11.88
CA GLU A 164 14.28 -11.15 -13.01
C GLU A 164 15.55 -10.30 -13.22
N ILE A 165 16.17 -9.82 -12.14
CA ILE A 165 17.46 -9.12 -12.18
C ILE A 165 18.54 -10.03 -12.77
N THR A 166 18.58 -11.30 -12.34
CA THR A 166 19.57 -12.28 -12.83
C THR A 166 19.40 -12.55 -14.33
N GLN A 167 18.17 -12.76 -14.80
CA GLN A 167 17.88 -12.94 -16.23
C GLN A 167 18.23 -11.69 -17.05
N SER A 168 17.93 -10.50 -16.51
CA SER A 168 18.27 -9.23 -17.15
C SER A 168 19.79 -9.06 -17.28
N ARG A 169 20.56 -9.43 -16.25
CA ARG A 169 22.04 -9.41 -16.29
C ARG A 169 22.59 -10.36 -17.36
N GLN A 170 22.03 -11.56 -17.49
CA GLN A 170 22.43 -12.49 -18.55
C GLN A 170 22.15 -11.93 -19.95
N THR A 171 20.97 -11.32 -20.13
CA THR A 171 20.57 -10.66 -21.39
C THR A 171 21.52 -9.52 -21.76
N ILE A 172 21.92 -8.71 -20.78
CA ILE A 172 22.93 -7.65 -20.97
C ILE A 172 24.26 -8.25 -21.44
N ALA A 173 24.75 -9.30 -20.79
CA ALA A 173 26.01 -9.95 -21.17
C ALA A 173 25.97 -10.56 -22.58
N ASP A 174 24.83 -11.07 -23.02
CA ASP A 174 24.64 -11.52 -24.41
C ASP A 174 24.71 -10.36 -25.41
N TYR A 175 24.10 -9.22 -25.09
CA TYR A 175 24.17 -8.03 -25.93
C TYR A 175 25.59 -7.46 -26.01
N GLU A 176 26.32 -7.43 -24.90
CA GLU A 176 27.73 -7.01 -24.87
C GLU A 176 28.61 -7.86 -25.79
N ARG A 177 28.41 -9.19 -25.80
CA ARG A 177 29.09 -10.10 -26.74
C ARG A 177 28.78 -9.76 -28.19
N LYS A 178 27.50 -9.56 -28.53
CA LYS A 178 27.09 -9.18 -29.90
C LYS A 178 27.68 -7.85 -30.33
N ILE A 179 27.72 -6.86 -29.43
CA ILE A 179 28.33 -5.56 -29.70
C ILE A 179 29.83 -5.73 -30.01
N LYS A 180 30.54 -6.55 -29.22
CA LYS A 180 31.95 -6.84 -29.45
C LYS A 180 32.19 -7.48 -30.82
N ASP A 181 31.42 -8.50 -31.19
CA ASP A 181 31.54 -9.17 -32.49
C ASP A 181 31.30 -8.21 -33.67
N LEU A 182 30.32 -7.30 -33.53
CA LEU A 182 30.06 -6.27 -34.53
C LEU A 182 31.22 -5.27 -34.64
N MET A 183 31.82 -4.88 -33.53
CA MET A 183 32.99 -3.99 -33.50
C MET A 183 34.20 -4.63 -34.19
N ASP A 184 34.47 -5.89 -33.90
CA ASP A 184 35.55 -6.66 -34.55
C ASP A 184 35.32 -6.76 -36.07
N ARG A 185 34.06 -6.98 -36.49
CA ARG A 185 33.69 -7.00 -37.91
C ARG A 185 33.86 -5.63 -38.58
N ILE A 186 33.47 -4.54 -37.92
CA ILE A 186 33.69 -3.17 -38.42
C ILE A 186 35.19 -2.93 -38.62
N GLN A 187 36.03 -3.35 -37.68
CA GLN A 187 37.47 -3.16 -37.79
C GLN A 187 38.06 -3.95 -38.97
N SER A 188 37.68 -5.23 -39.12
CA SER A 188 38.09 -6.03 -40.27
C SER A 188 37.70 -5.39 -41.61
N LEU A 189 36.48 -4.86 -41.72
CA LEU A 189 36.02 -4.16 -42.92
C LEU A 189 36.80 -2.86 -43.20
N ARG A 190 37.23 -2.13 -42.16
CA ARG A 190 38.10 -0.95 -42.30
C ARG A 190 39.45 -1.34 -42.89
N ASP A 191 40.05 -2.43 -42.44
CA ASP A 191 41.34 -2.90 -42.94
C ASP A 191 41.23 -3.34 -44.41
N VAL A 192 40.18 -4.07 -44.76
CA VAL A 192 39.88 -4.45 -46.15
C VAL A 192 39.69 -3.21 -47.03
N ARG A 193 38.92 -2.22 -46.57
CA ARG A 193 38.72 -0.97 -47.30
C ARG A 193 40.03 -0.21 -47.50
N HIS A 194 40.92 -0.21 -46.51
CA HIS A 194 42.24 0.42 -46.63
C HIS A 194 43.08 -0.23 -47.74
N LYS A 195 43.13 -1.58 -47.78
CA LYS A 195 43.81 -2.32 -48.85
C LYS A 195 43.29 -1.98 -50.24
N TYR A 196 41.96 -1.95 -50.42
CA TYR A 196 41.36 -1.57 -51.71
C TYR A 196 41.68 -0.13 -52.12
N ARG A 197 41.77 0.80 -51.16
CA ARG A 197 42.18 2.18 -51.46
C ARG A 197 43.62 2.26 -51.95
N SER A 198 44.55 1.53 -51.33
CA SER A 198 45.95 1.46 -51.77
C SER A 198 46.06 0.87 -53.17
N MET A 199 45.41 -0.26 -53.44
CA MET A 199 45.38 -0.87 -54.78
C MET A 199 44.83 0.10 -55.84
N ARG A 200 43.75 0.81 -55.51
CA ARG A 200 43.17 1.80 -56.44
C ARG A 200 44.17 2.91 -56.76
N GLN A 201 44.88 3.44 -55.76
CA GLN A 201 45.90 4.48 -55.96
C GLN A 201 47.04 3.99 -56.84
N GLU A 202 47.51 2.74 -56.65
CA GLU A 202 48.54 2.14 -57.51
C GLU A 202 48.07 2.00 -58.96
N LEU A 203 46.85 1.53 -59.19
CA LEU A 203 46.26 1.43 -60.52
C LEU A 203 46.09 2.81 -61.17
N GLU A 204 45.64 3.82 -60.41
CA GLU A 204 45.52 5.21 -60.88
C GLU A 204 46.87 5.80 -61.33
N LEU A 205 47.98 5.40 -60.70
CA LEU A 205 49.34 5.82 -61.08
C LEU A 205 49.83 5.16 -62.38
N GLN A 206 49.42 3.91 -62.65
CA GLN A 206 49.83 3.19 -63.86
C GLN A 206 49.08 3.64 -65.13
N ILE A 207 47.93 4.29 -64.97
CA ILE A 207 47.11 4.81 -66.08
C ILE A 207 47.58 6.20 -66.52
N ARG A 208 48.36 6.91 -65.70
CA ARG A 208 48.93 8.23 -66.01
C ARG A 208 50.30 8.12 -66.65
#